data_AF-A0A9W6GWS5-F1
#
_entry.id   AF-A0A9W6GWS5-F1
#
_cell.length_a   1.000
_cell.length_b   1.000
_cell.length_c   1.000
_cell.angle_alpha   90.00
_cell.angle_beta   90.00
_cell.angle_gamma   90.00
#
_symmetry.space_group_name_H-M   'P 1'
#
loop_
_entity.id
_entity.type
_entity.pdbx_description
1 polymer ?
#
loop_
_entity_poly.entity_id
_entity_poly.type
_entity_poly.pdbx_seq_one_letter_code
_entity_poly.pdbx_strand_id
1 'polypeptide(L)' 'MQGQSTHRFDRAAVMRDAHKRFRDGRRLSLGWSFGQCLATAWQAAKIRRAAMLAKPATITTRAASSLARPIAT' A
#
# COMPACT_ATOMS: atom_id res chain seq x y z
N MET A 1 -23.57 5.86 1.27
CA MET A 1 -22.92 7.19 1.14
C MET A 1 -21.82 7.32 2.20
N GLN A 2 -20.64 6.73 2.02
CA GLN A 2 -19.51 6.90 2.96
C GLN A 2 -18.52 7.88 2.34
N GLY A 3 -18.48 9.07 2.95
CA GLY A 3 -17.75 10.23 2.46
C GLY A 3 -16.24 10.13 2.63
N GLN A 4 -15.55 10.56 1.58
CA GLN A 4 -14.33 11.36 1.57
C GLN A 4 -13.41 11.32 2.81
N SER A 5 -12.25 10.68 2.66
CA SER A 5 -11.04 11.10 3.36
C SER A 5 -9.81 10.84 2.49
N THR A 6 -9.76 11.47 1.31
CA THR A 6 -8.72 11.29 0.29
C THR A 6 -7.37 11.93 0.62
N HIS A 7 -7.14 12.46 1.84
CA HIS A 7 -5.86 13.10 2.18
C HIS A 7 -5.24 12.76 3.54
N ARG A 8 -5.92 12.04 4.44
CA ARG A 8 -5.39 11.72 5.79
C ARG A 8 -5.02 10.26 5.91
N PHE A 9 -3.93 9.96 6.63
CA PHE A 9 -3.60 8.59 6.99
C PHE A 9 -4.77 7.97 7.77
N ASP A 10 -5.21 6.77 7.39
CA ASP A 10 -6.19 6.01 8.16
C ASP A 10 -5.56 5.58 9.50
N ARG A 11 -5.83 6.37 10.54
CA ARG A 11 -5.33 6.11 11.90
C ARG A 11 -5.81 4.75 12.43
N ALA A 12 -7.03 4.33 12.09
CA ALA A 12 -7.54 3.04 12.54
C ALA A 12 -6.79 1.89 11.87
N ALA A 13 -6.42 2.01 10.59
CA ALA A 13 -5.55 1.04 9.93
C ALA A 13 -4.16 0.99 10.56
N VAL A 14 -3.55 2.14 10.87
CA VAL A 14 -2.22 2.21 11.52
C VAL A 14 -2.25 1.55 12.90
N MET A 15 -3.26 1.84 13.72
CA MET A 15 -3.40 1.27 15.07
C MET A 15 -3.65 -0.24 15.01
N ARG A 16 -4.45 -0.72 14.05
CA ARG A 16 -4.64 -2.17 13.82
C ARG A 16 -3.34 -2.87 13.43
N ASP A 17 -2.55 -2.29 12.54
CA ASP A 17 -1.25 -2.82 12.12
C ASP A 17 -0.25 -2.86 13.28
N ALA A 18 -0.17 -1.78 14.07
CA ALA A 18 0.65 -1.73 15.28
C ALA A 18 0.27 -2.82 16.30
N HIS A 19 -1.03 -3.00 16.54
CA HIS A 19 -1.54 -4.00 17.48
C HIS A 19 -1.27 -5.43 17.01
N LYS A 20 -1.37 -5.70 15.70
CA LYS A 20 -0.99 -6.99 15.12
C LYS A 20 0.49 -7.28 15.37
N ARG A 21 1.37 -6.33 15.03
CA ARG A 21 2.82 -6.45 15.24
C ARG A 21 3.21 -6.62 16.70
N PHE A 22 2.50 -5.99 17.62
CA PHE A 22 2.73 -6.17 19.05
C PHE A 22 2.35 -7.57 19.52
N ARG A 23 1.23 -8.13 19.05
CA ARG A 23 0.85 -9.52 19.34
C ARG A 23 1.85 -10.53 18.76
N ASP A 24 2.30 -10.30 17.52
CA ASP A 24 3.30 -11.14 16.88
C ASP A 24 4.66 -11.02 17.61
N GLY A 25 5.03 -9.81 18.02
CA GLY A 25 6.20 -9.51 18.84
C GLY A 25 6.20 -10.23 20.19
N ARG A 26 5.03 -10.29 20.86
CA ARG A 26 4.85 -11.07 22.10
C ARG A 26 4.93 -12.57 21.85
N ARG A 27 4.38 -13.08 20.74
CA ARG A 27 4.45 -14.50 20.37
C ARG A 27 5.88 -14.97 20.10
N LEU A 28 6.69 -14.10 19.50
CA LEU A 28 8.08 -14.38 19.14
C LEU A 28 9.08 -13.95 20.22
N SER A 29 8.61 -13.52 21.40
CA SER A 29 9.44 -13.02 22.51
C SER A 29 10.46 -11.95 22.10
N LEU A 30 10.11 -11.10 21.12
CA LEU A 30 11.00 -10.09 20.54
C LEU A 30 11.27 -8.91 21.48
N GLY A 31 10.57 -8.82 22.62
CA GLY A 31 10.75 -7.74 23.60
C GLY A 31 10.29 -6.35 23.12
N TRP A 32 9.54 -6.28 22.01
CA TRP A 32 9.12 -5.00 21.44
C TRP A 32 8.03 -4.33 22.27
N SER A 33 8.25 -3.06 22.58
CA SER A 33 7.21 -2.20 23.17
C SER A 33 6.15 -1.84 22.13
N PHE A 34 4.92 -1.58 22.57
CA PHE A 34 3.85 -1.14 21.68
C PHE A 34 4.20 0.17 20.94
N GLY A 35 4.94 1.08 21.59
CA GLY A 35 5.43 2.32 20.96
C GLY A 35 6.35 2.06 19.77
N GLN A 36 7.27 1.09 19.88
CA GLN A 36 8.11 0.66 18.75
C GLN A 36 7.26 0.06 17.62
N CYS A 37 6.29 -0.80 17.94
CA CYS A 37 5.37 -1.35 16.94
C CYS A 37 4.59 -0.26 16.20
N LEU A 38 4.15 0.78 16.91
CA LEU A 38 3.42 1.91 16.36
C LEU A 38 4.30 2.75 15.42
N ALA A 39 5.55 3.04 15.82
CA ALA A 39 6.50 3.77 14.98
C ALA A 39 6.74 3.04 13.65
N THR A 40 6.93 1.72 13.69
CA THR A 40 7.17 0.90 12.48
C THR A 40 5.91 0.81 11.61
N ALA A 41 4.72 0.70 12.21
CA ALA A 41 3.45 0.71 11.48
C ALA A 41 3.20 2.06 10.79
N TRP A 42 3.51 3.17 11.46
CA TRP A 42 3.42 4.51 10.91
C TRP A 42 4.39 4.72 9.74
N GLN A 43 5.64 4.27 9.86
CA GLN A 43 6.61 4.35 8.76
C GLN A 43 6.17 3.52 7.56
N ALA A 44 5.63 2.31 7.78
CA ALA A 44 5.08 1.49 6.71
C ALA A 44 3.85 2.14 6.03
N ALA A 45 3.04 2.90 6.77
CA ALA A 45 1.93 3.66 6.19
C ALA A 45 2.44 4.82 5.32
N LYS A 46 3.49 5.53 5.75
CA LYS A 46 4.15 6.56 4.93
C LYS A 46 4.71 6.00 3.63
N ILE A 47 5.41 4.86 3.68
CA ILE A 47 5.98 4.21 2.50
C ILE A 47 4.86 3.80 1.53
N ARG A 48 3.76 3.20 2.03
CA ARG A 48 2.59 2.85 1.20
C ARG A 48 1.99 4.07 0.51
N ARG A 49 1.87 5.19 1.24
CA ARG A 49 1.38 6.46 0.66
C ARG A 49 2.35 7.00 -0.40
N ALA A 50 3.66 7.00 -0.12
CA ALA A 50 4.67 7.43 -1.08
C ALA A 50 4.64 6.56 -2.33
N ALA A 51 4.50 5.25 -2.21
CA ALA A 51 4.37 4.32 -3.33
C ALA A 51 3.08 4.53 -4.14
N MET A 52 1.97 4.91 -3.51
CA MET A 52 0.73 5.28 -4.21
C MET A 52 0.88 6.60 -4.97
N LEU A 53 1.56 7.60 -4.40
CA LEU A 53 1.85 8.87 -5.06
C LEU A 53 2.88 8.73 -6.19
N ALA A 54 3.85 7.84 -6.02
CA ALA A 54 4.93 7.61 -6.98
C ALA A 54 4.57 6.59 -8.07
N LYS A 55 3.36 6.02 -8.07
CA LYS A 55 2.89 5.14 -9.15
C LYS A 55 2.47 6.04 -10.32
N PRO A 56 3.27 6.17 -11.40
CA PRO A 56 2.76 6.80 -12.62
C PRO A 56 1.57 5.98 -13.11
N ALA A 57 0.59 6.66 -13.69
CA ALA A 57 -0.62 6.10 -14.28
C ALA A 57 -0.31 5.25 -15.54
N THR A 58 0.57 4.25 -15.44
CA THR A 58 0.89 3.29 -16.51
C THR A 58 -0.11 2.14 -16.47
N ILE A 59 -1.40 2.46 -16.56
CA ILE A 59 -2.44 1.50 -16.94
C ILE A 59 -3.26 2.19 -18.02
N THR A 60 -2.73 2.24 -19.24
CA THR A 60 -3.46 2.18 -20.53
C THR A 60 -2.41 2.20 -21.64
N THR A 61 -1.83 1.05 -21.93
CA THR A 61 -1.52 0.68 -23.32
C THR A 61 -2.25 -0.62 -23.54
N ARG A 62 -3.55 -0.49 -23.81
CA ARG A 62 -4.37 -1.57 -24.32
C ARG A 62 -3.86 -1.86 -25.73
N ALA A 63 -3.14 -2.97 -25.87
CA ALA A 63 -2.90 -3.73 -27.10
C ALA A 63 -3.14 -2.96 -28.41
N ALA A 64 -2.10 -2.36 -28.95
CA ALA A 64 -1.99 -2.08 -30.38
C ALA A 64 -1.09 -3.16 -31.02
N SER A 65 -1.55 -4.42 -30.97
CA SER A 65 -1.01 -5.51 -31.77
C SER A 65 -2.17 -6.24 -32.45
N SER A 66 -2.80 -5.55 -33.39
CA SER A 66 -3.69 -6.19 -34.37
C SER A 66 -3.14 -5.92 -35.77
N LEU A 67 -2.29 -6.84 -36.20
CA LEU A 67 -2.05 -7.30 -37.57
C LEU A 67 -2.23 -6.27 -38.70
N ALA A 68 -1.09 -5.70 -39.14
CA ALA A 68 -0.88 -5.37 -40.54
C ALA A 68 -1.03 -6.67 -41.37
N ARG A 69 -2.00 -6.70 -42.29
CA ARG A 69 -2.14 -7.76 -43.31
C ARG A 69 -1.36 -7.33 -44.55
N PRO A 70 -0.46 -8.15 -45.12
CA PRO A 70 0.00 -7.93 -46.48
C PRO A 70 -1.06 -8.48 -47.44
N ILE A 71 -1.67 -7.61 -48.25
CA ILE A 71 -2.33 -8.05 -49.49
C ILE A 71 -1.26 -8.05 -50.57
N ALA A 72 -0.93 -9.25 -51.02
CA ALA A 72 -0.29 -9.50 -52.29
C ALA A 72 -1.32 -9.27 -53.40
N THR A 73 -0.96 -8.53 -54.42
CA THR A 73 -1.49 -8.69 -55.78
C THR A 73 -0.38 -8.33 -56.75
#